data_AF-A0A6G1PTB9-F1
#
_entry.id   AF-A0A6G1PTB9-F1
#
_cell.length_a   1.000
_cell.length_b   1.000
_cell.length_c   1.000
_cell.angle_alpha   90.00
_cell.angle_beta   90.00
_cell.angle_gamma   90.00
#
_symmetry.space_group_name_H-M   'P 1'
#
loop_
_entity.id
_entity.type
_entity.pdbx_description
1 polymer ?
#
loop_
_entity_poly.entity_id
_entity_poly.type
_entity_poly.pdbx_seq_one_letter_code
_entity_poly.pdbx_strand_id
1 'polypeptide(L)'
;MPSASPHHHSNKRIPEDFITDFASVVFGNRRAALESAASQKDPHLPTIEDFKWRVDVAISTSSLARALQPSVLMQMKLSDGSFHRFEVPVSKFHDLRYNVALILKEMNDLEKRSILKIQD
;
A
#
# COMPACT_ATOMS: atom_id res chain seq x y z
N MET A 1 -59.21 11.93 2.90
CA MET A 1 -58.18 10.90 3.18
C MET A 1 -57.32 10.74 1.94
N PRO A 2 -56.01 11.03 1.99
CA PRO A 2 -55.14 10.92 0.82
C PRO A 2 -54.61 9.49 0.67
N SER A 3 -54.73 8.94 -0.53
CA SER A 3 -54.20 7.65 -0.96
C SER A 3 -52.67 7.69 -0.96
N ALA A 4 -52.06 6.77 -0.21
CA ALA A 4 -50.61 6.56 -0.22
C ALA A 4 -50.19 5.94 -1.56
N SER A 5 -49.42 6.68 -2.36
CA SER A 5 -48.75 6.14 -3.55
C SER A 5 -47.69 5.11 -3.13
N PRO A 6 -47.62 3.93 -3.77
CA PRO A 6 -46.61 2.95 -3.43
C PRO A 6 -45.25 3.42 -3.96
N HIS A 7 -44.31 3.62 -3.06
CA HIS A 7 -42.91 3.89 -3.38
C HIS A 7 -42.36 2.76 -4.26
N HIS A 8 -42.14 3.07 -5.54
CA HIS A 8 -41.49 2.17 -6.47
C HIS A 8 -40.01 2.07 -6.07
N HIS A 9 -39.67 1.08 -5.24
CA HIS A 9 -38.28 0.69 -5.07
C HIS A 9 -37.80 0.18 -6.43
N SER A 10 -37.17 1.05 -7.20
CA SER A 10 -36.53 0.72 -8.46
C SER A 10 -35.51 -0.37 -8.18
N ASN A 11 -35.90 -1.60 -8.46
CA ASN A 11 -35.05 -2.78 -8.43
C ASN A 11 -33.87 -2.47 -9.36
N LYS A 12 -32.68 -2.28 -8.79
CA LYS A 12 -31.45 -2.00 -9.54
C LYS A 12 -30.97 -3.29 -10.20
N ARG A 13 -31.80 -3.87 -11.06
CA ARG A 13 -31.37 -4.94 -11.96
C ARG A 13 -30.42 -4.33 -12.97
N ILE A 14 -29.34 -5.06 -13.23
CA ILE A 14 -28.44 -4.75 -14.33
C ILE A 14 -29.29 -4.73 -15.61
N PRO A 15 -29.25 -3.66 -16.42
CA PRO A 15 -29.99 -3.62 -17.68
C PRO A 15 -29.59 -4.80 -18.57
N GLU A 16 -30.55 -5.38 -19.27
CA GLU A 16 -30.36 -6.64 -20.02
C GLU A 16 -29.21 -6.57 -21.03
N ASP A 17 -29.03 -5.39 -21.64
CA ASP A 17 -27.96 -5.09 -22.59
C ASP A 17 -26.55 -5.34 -22.02
N PHE A 18 -26.38 -5.22 -20.71
CA PHE A 18 -25.08 -5.40 -20.05
C PHE A 18 -24.88 -6.80 -19.47
N ILE A 19 -25.92 -7.63 -19.36
CA ILE A 19 -25.84 -8.95 -18.72
C ILE A 19 -24.83 -9.83 -19.45
N THR A 20 -24.89 -9.89 -20.78
CA THR A 20 -23.97 -10.70 -21.59
C THR A 20 -22.52 -10.20 -21.46
N ASP A 21 -22.32 -8.89 -21.40
CA ASP A 21 -21.00 -8.30 -21.22
C ASP A 21 -20.41 -8.66 -19.84
N PHE A 22 -21.19 -8.51 -18.76
CA PHE A 22 -20.76 -8.93 -17.42
C PHE A 22 -20.49 -10.44 -17.36
N ALA A 23 -21.39 -11.26 -17.90
CA ALA A 23 -21.22 -12.72 -17.93
C ALA A 23 -19.94 -13.13 -18.70
N SER A 24 -19.61 -12.43 -19.79
CA SER A 24 -18.39 -12.69 -20.58
C SER A 24 -17.09 -12.38 -19.84
N VAL A 25 -17.11 -11.46 -18.87
CA VAL A 25 -15.97 -11.10 -18.03
C VAL A 25 -15.86 -12.02 -16.81
N VAL A 26 -16.98 -12.44 -16.24
CA VAL A 26 -16.99 -13.31 -15.04
C VAL A 26 -16.76 -14.78 -15.39
N PHE A 27 -17.42 -15.27 -16.43
CA PHE A 27 -17.44 -16.70 -16.81
C PHE A 27 -16.85 -16.98 -18.20
N GLY A 28 -16.52 -15.94 -18.96
CA GLY A 28 -16.11 -16.05 -20.35
C GLY A 28 -14.63 -15.73 -20.61
N ASN A 29 -14.31 -15.67 -21.89
CA ASN A 29 -12.96 -15.44 -22.42
C ASN A 29 -12.47 -13.98 -22.29
N ARG A 30 -13.35 -13.02 -21.96
CA ARG A 30 -12.95 -11.61 -21.79
C ARG A 30 -12.24 -11.35 -20.46
N ARG A 31 -12.31 -12.28 -19.51
CA ARG A 31 -11.61 -12.18 -18.22
C ARG A 31 -10.12 -11.93 -18.37
N ALA A 32 -9.45 -12.74 -19.20
CA ALA A 32 -8.01 -12.64 -19.41
C ALA A 32 -7.59 -11.29 -20.03
N ALA A 33 -8.40 -10.75 -20.94
CA ALA A 33 -8.15 -9.42 -21.50
C ALA A 33 -8.31 -8.32 -20.44
N LEU A 34 -9.29 -8.45 -19.55
CA LEU A 34 -9.53 -7.51 -18.46
C LEU A 34 -8.44 -7.59 -17.37
N GLU A 35 -8.00 -8.79 -16.99
CA GLU A 35 -6.88 -9.01 -16.07
C GLU A 35 -5.54 -8.52 -16.64
N SER A 36 -5.32 -8.70 -17.95
CA SER A 36 -4.16 -8.15 -18.65
C SER A 36 -4.18 -6.62 -18.66
N ALA A 37 -5.34 -6.02 -18.95
CA ALA A 37 -5.51 -4.57 -18.91
C ALA A 37 -5.37 -3.99 -17.49
N ALA A 38 -5.88 -4.71 -16.48
CA ALA A 38 -5.75 -4.34 -15.07
C ALA A 38 -4.28 -4.40 -14.62
N SER A 39 -3.55 -5.45 -14.98
CA SER A 39 -2.10 -5.57 -14.69
C SER A 39 -1.27 -4.47 -15.33
N GLN A 40 -1.67 -3.95 -16.50
CA GLN A 40 -0.98 -2.85 -17.19
C GLN A 40 -1.26 -1.47 -16.58
N LYS A 41 -2.41 -1.30 -15.92
CA LYS A 41 -2.88 -0.03 -15.35
C LYS A 41 -3.16 -0.13 -13.86
N ASP A 42 -2.45 -1.02 -13.16
CA ASP A 42 -2.68 -1.25 -11.74
C ASP A 42 -2.32 0.03 -10.97
N PRO A 43 -3.28 0.71 -10.32
CA PRO A 43 -3.01 1.90 -9.53
C PRO A 43 -2.33 1.47 -8.23
N HIS A 44 -1.05 1.17 -8.30
CA HIS A 44 -0.21 0.85 -7.16
C HIS A 44 0.50 2.12 -6.66
N LEU A 45 0.75 2.14 -5.35
CA LEU A 45 1.66 3.13 -4.80
C LEU A 45 3.08 2.86 -5.32
N PRO A 46 3.91 3.92 -5.54
CA PRO A 46 5.30 3.73 -5.87
C PRO A 46 5.99 2.78 -4.89
N THR A 47 6.69 1.78 -5.41
CA THR A 47 7.41 0.80 -4.61
C THR A 47 8.86 1.25 -4.41
N ILE A 48 9.54 0.72 -3.38
CA ILE A 48 10.95 1.02 -3.13
C ILE A 48 11.81 0.12 -4.03
N GLU A 49 12.59 0.71 -4.93
CA GLU A 49 13.51 -0.01 -5.83
C GLU A 49 14.92 -0.15 -5.23
N ASP A 50 15.41 0.88 -4.53
CA ASP A 50 16.72 0.88 -3.88
C ASP A 50 16.62 1.64 -2.55
N PHE A 51 17.30 1.14 -1.52
CA PHE A 51 17.35 1.75 -0.19
C PHE A 51 18.76 1.65 0.39
N LYS A 52 19.37 2.81 0.66
CA LYS A 52 20.72 2.94 1.22
C LYS A 52 20.67 3.79 2.47
N TRP A 53 21.49 3.42 3.46
CA TRP A 53 21.62 4.20 4.68
C TRP A 53 23.07 4.20 5.18
N ARG A 54 23.42 5.23 5.94
CA ARG A 54 24.67 5.31 6.69
C ARG A 54 24.44 6.02 8.01
N VAL A 55 25.25 5.71 9.01
CA VAL A 55 25.26 6.41 10.30
C VAL A 55 26.45 7.35 10.31
N ASP A 56 26.17 8.64 10.51
CA ASP A 56 27.16 9.68 10.63
C ASP A 56 27.39 9.96 12.14
N VAL A 57 28.65 9.96 12.56
CA VAL A 57 29.07 10.25 13.95
C VAL A 57 30.08 11.38 13.91
N ALA A 58 29.76 12.51 14.53
CA ALA A 58 30.74 13.57 14.76
C ALA A 58 31.65 13.18 15.94
N ILE A 59 32.93 13.57 15.94
CA ILE A 59 33.86 13.39 17.07
C ILE A 59 34.42 14.77 17.44
N SER A 60 34.28 15.18 18.70
CA SER A 60 34.76 16.47 19.21
C SER A 60 35.69 16.23 20.40
N THR A 61 36.85 16.89 20.39
CA THR A 61 37.92 16.74 21.39
C THR A 61 37.96 17.88 22.41
N SER A 62 37.08 18.89 22.32
CA SER A 62 37.00 19.99 23.27
C SER A 62 35.78 19.86 24.19
N SER A 63 35.94 20.24 25.46
CA SER A 63 34.97 20.09 26.55
C SER A 63 33.66 20.86 26.36
N LEU A 64 33.54 21.67 25.31
CA LEU A 64 32.28 22.29 24.84
C LEU A 64 31.42 21.27 24.06
N ALA A 65 31.34 20.05 24.60
CA ALA A 65 30.66 18.90 24.03
C ALA A 65 29.16 19.00 24.29
N ARG A 66 28.44 19.86 23.54
CA ARG A 66 27.05 19.52 23.23
C ARG A 66 27.12 18.28 22.35
N ALA A 67 26.71 17.16 22.95
CA ALA A 67 27.11 15.81 22.61
C ALA A 67 26.97 15.45 21.13
N LEU A 68 27.89 14.60 20.70
CA LEU A 68 27.99 13.90 19.43
C LEU A 68 26.73 13.08 19.16
N GLN A 69 25.66 13.72 18.71
CA GLN A 69 24.44 13.00 18.40
C GLN A 69 24.61 12.34 17.03
N PRO A 70 24.63 10.99 16.96
CA PRO A 70 24.68 10.32 15.67
C PRO A 70 23.39 10.60 14.89
N SER A 71 23.49 10.65 13.58
CA SER A 71 22.33 10.73 12.70
C SER A 71 22.41 9.70 11.59
N VAL A 72 21.25 9.31 11.07
CA VAL A 72 21.16 8.33 9.99
C VAL A 72 20.78 9.05 8.72
N LEU A 73 21.67 9.08 7.74
CA LEU A 73 21.33 9.55 6.41
C LEU A 73 20.70 8.39 5.63
N MET A 74 19.48 8.60 5.15
CA MET A 74 18.73 7.64 4.34
C MET A 74 18.57 8.14 2.91
N GLN A 75 18.63 7.21 1.97
CA GLN A 75 18.37 7.45 0.55
C GLN A 75 17.50 6.33 -0.01
N MET A 76 16.45 6.69 -0.73
CA MET A 76 15.56 5.75 -1.42
C MET A 76 15.29 6.17 -2.86
N LYS A 77 15.21 5.18 -3.74
CA LYS A 77 14.71 5.32 -5.11
C LYS A 77 13.36 4.60 -5.19
N LEU A 78 12.35 5.27 -5.73
CA LEU A 78 11.02 4.69 -5.94
C LEU A 78 10.81 4.31 -7.40
N SER A 79 9.81 3.45 -7.66
CA SER A 79 9.47 2.95 -9.00
C SER A 79 8.92 4.02 -9.95
N ASP A 80 8.45 5.14 -9.41
CA ASP A 80 8.06 6.32 -10.18
C ASP A 80 9.26 7.18 -10.62
N GLY A 81 10.49 6.73 -10.32
CA GLY A 81 11.72 7.44 -10.63
C GLY A 81 12.09 8.52 -9.62
N SER A 82 11.29 8.74 -8.57
CA SER A 82 11.61 9.71 -7.53
C SER A 82 12.75 9.24 -6.63
N PHE A 83 13.54 10.19 -6.17
CA PHE A 83 14.65 9.96 -5.25
C PHE A 83 14.47 10.83 -4.01
N HIS A 84 14.50 10.19 -2.84
CA HIS A 84 14.42 10.89 -1.57
C HIS A 84 15.70 10.67 -0.78
N ARG A 85 16.25 11.76 -0.25
CA ARG A 85 17.41 11.74 0.65
C ARG A 85 17.12 12.62 1.83
N PHE A 86 17.20 12.06 3.03
CA PHE A 86 16.85 12.78 4.26
C PHE A 86 17.63 12.24 5.45
N GLU A 87 17.81 13.10 6.45
CA GLU A 87 18.45 12.78 7.71
C GLU A 87 17.40 12.37 8.75
N VAL A 88 17.69 11.29 9.47
CA VAL A 88 16.83 10.72 10.49
C VAL A 88 17.54 10.78 11.84
N PRO A 89 17.02 11.58 12.79
CA PRO A 89 17.49 11.53 14.17
C PRO A 89 17.28 10.14 14.77
N VAL A 90 18.16 9.74 15.69
CA VAL A 90 18.11 8.41 16.36
C VAL A 90 16.75 8.09 16.96
N SER A 91 16.09 9.07 17.58
CA SER A 91 14.74 8.88 18.14
C SER A 91 13.73 8.46 17.08
N LYS A 92 13.73 9.14 15.92
CA LYS A 92 12.85 8.82 14.78
C LYS A 92 13.22 7.50 14.11
N PHE A 93 14.50 7.13 14.13
CA PHE A 93 14.93 5.82 13.67
C PHE A 93 14.37 4.69 14.54
N HIS A 94 14.33 4.88 15.86
CA HIS A 94 13.70 3.91 16.76
C HIS A 94 12.19 3.81 16.56
N ASP A 95 11.50 4.94 16.37
CA ASP A 95 10.07 4.97 16.01
C ASP A 95 9.84 4.16 14.73
N LEU A 96 10.62 4.41 13.69
CA LEU A 96 10.53 3.71 12.41
C LEU A 96 10.74 2.20 12.58
N ARG A 97 11.79 1.79 13.30
CA ARG A 97 12.08 0.38 13.57
C ARG A 97 10.91 -0.32 14.26
N TYR A 98 10.33 0.31 15.27
CA TYR A 98 9.18 -0.22 15.99
C TYR A 98 7.97 -0.38 15.05
N ASN A 99 7.62 0.67 14.30
CA ASN A 99 6.47 0.65 13.40
C ASN A 99 6.60 -0.41 12.29
N VAL A 100 7.80 -0.55 11.71
CA VAL A 100 8.06 -1.61 10.71
C VAL A 100 7.86 -2.99 11.33
N ALA A 101 8.39 -3.24 12.53
CA ALA A 101 8.21 -4.52 13.20
C ALA A 101 6.73 -4.81 13.53
N LEU A 102 5.98 -3.78 13.93
CA LEU A 102 4.55 -3.89 14.20
C LEU A 102 3.77 -4.29 12.94
N ILE A 103 3.99 -3.59 11.82
CA ILE A 103 3.33 -3.90 10.55
C ILE A 103 3.68 -5.32 10.09
N LEU A 104 4.95 -5.72 10.16
CA LEU A 104 5.36 -7.07 9.79
C LEU A 104 4.68 -8.15 10.65
N LYS A 105 4.52 -7.89 11.96
CA LYS A 105 3.78 -8.79 12.84
C LYS A 105 2.31 -8.88 12.41
N GLU A 106 1.66 -7.74 12.18
CA GLU A 106 0.26 -7.69 11.75
C GLU A 106 0.04 -8.41 10.41
N MET A 107 0.93 -8.23 9.44
CA MET A 107 0.90 -8.95 8.16
C MET A 107 0.98 -10.47 8.38
N ASN A 108 1.94 -10.93 9.18
CA ASN A 108 2.09 -12.35 9.52
C ASN A 108 0.86 -12.91 10.27
N ASP A 109 0.26 -12.11 11.16
CA ASP A 109 -0.95 -12.53 11.89
C ASP A 109 -2.17 -12.61 10.96
N LEU A 110 -2.27 -11.73 9.95
CA LEU A 110 -3.29 -11.78 8.90
C LEU A 110 -3.12 -13.02 8.00
N GLU A 111 -1.90 -13.31 7.56
CA GLU A 111 -1.59 -14.50 6.75
C GLU A 111 -1.99 -15.79 7.48
N LYS A 112 -1.67 -15.90 8.78
CA LYS A 112 -2.02 -17.06 9.62
C LYS A 112 -3.51 -17.25 9.84
N ARG A 113 -4.32 -16.19 9.73
CA ARG A 113 -5.78 -16.23 9.90
C ARG A 113 -6.53 -16.76 8.67
N SER A 114 -5.84 -17.10 7.58
CA SER A 114 -6.37 -17.46 6.24
C SER A 114 -7.88 -17.76 6.18
N ILE A 115 -8.68 -16.72 5.93
CA ILE A 115 -10.11 -16.82 5.56
C ILE A 115 -10.27 -16.96 4.03
N LEU A 116 -9.16 -16.91 3.29
CA LEU A 116 -9.08 -16.90 1.83
C LEU A 116 -8.33 -18.13 1.29
N LYS A 117 -8.59 -19.31 1.84
CA LYS A 117 -8.33 -20.54 1.07
C LYS A 117 -9.47 -20.68 0.06
N ILE A 118 -9.35 -19.99 -1.07
CA ILE A 118 -10.14 -20.33 -2.25
C ILE A 118 -9.58 -21.68 -2.70
N GLN A 119 -10.40 -22.72 -2.52
CA GLN A 119 -10.09 -24.06 -2.97
C GLN A 119 -10.16 -24.05 -4.51
N ASP A 120 -9.12 -24.58 -5.16
CA ASP A 120 -9.07 -24.80 -6.62
C ASP A 120 -10.32 -25.54 -7.12
#